data_AF-A0A1Y1VKD8-F1
#
_entry.id   AF-A0A1Y1VKD8-F1
#
_cell.length_a   1.000
_cell.length_b   1.000
_cell.length_c   1.000
_cell.angle_alpha   90.00
_cell.angle_beta   90.00
_cell.angle_gamma   90.00
#
_symmetry.space_group_name_H-M   'P 1'
#
loop_
_entity.id
_entity.type
_entity.pdbx_description
1 polymer ?
#
loop_
_entity_poly.entity_id
_entity_poly.type
_entity_poly.pdbx_seq_one_letter_code
_entity_poly.pdbx_strand_id
1 'polypeptide(L)'
;MKFLKTIYVTATLYFINRAKAELWKPEPGTTWNDVIADPNFNIDIEKAEVVEVDFQTSAKKIELYHDYGKKVICYFSGGTIEKWRSDYDKYEAIPGLIKNEYGDWPGEYWLDFRVEGIHDLILARMREAKNNGCDALDVDNLDAYNSKEIKKWSNPITAAETVIFARWLSEEAHNLGLSIGLKNIAGLLPELSDYYDFAVNESCVNYVNECGLYRDFIKSGKAVFGLTYGNFEEKLPIMCKELNGIGISMSFKKTQKLVQDGFIFDGEKYCGSGYKNGYNHTIPVNVTTIKKTITQTLTTTMTTEKATQTSTTIKSSDKATQTSTTIKSSDKATQTSTTTESSDKDKQTSTAVTNPEHSTQLSETIENVKNDTQASANTEKDNYSSNNPIDYYVTSSATKSKKMFMISRVVNFRRRWNY
;
A
#
# COMPACT_ATOMS: atom_id res chain seq x y z
N MET A 1 -37.13 -8.44 -64.46
CA MET A 1 -37.60 -8.59 -63.05
C MET A 1 -36.45 -8.24 -62.09
N LYS A 2 -36.73 -8.05 -60.80
CA LYS A 2 -35.75 -7.77 -59.72
C LYS A 2 -34.71 -8.90 -59.64
N PHE A 3 -33.45 -8.68 -59.27
CA PHE A 3 -33.04 -8.37 -57.90
C PHE A 3 -31.62 -7.77 -57.79
N LEU A 4 -31.40 -6.96 -56.75
CA LEU A 4 -30.07 -6.52 -56.29
C LEU A 4 -29.33 -7.67 -55.59
N LYS A 5 -28.00 -7.66 -55.63
CA LYS A 5 -27.18 -8.15 -54.50
C LYS A 5 -26.14 -7.11 -54.09
N THR A 6 -26.20 -6.77 -52.80
CA THR A 6 -25.56 -5.63 -52.15
C THR A 6 -24.05 -5.81 -51.97
N ILE A 7 -23.31 -4.71 -52.02
CA ILE A 7 -21.90 -4.63 -51.59
C ILE A 7 -21.82 -4.94 -50.09
N TYR A 8 -20.94 -5.87 -49.68
CA TYR A 8 -20.53 -6.04 -48.29
C TYR A 8 -19.03 -5.76 -48.15
N VAL A 9 -18.70 -4.53 -47.76
CA VAL A 9 -17.38 -4.19 -47.23
C VAL A 9 -17.37 -4.61 -45.76
N THR A 10 -16.64 -5.67 -45.44
CA THR A 10 -16.41 -6.09 -44.06
C THR A 10 -15.36 -5.19 -43.42
N ALA A 11 -15.78 -4.02 -42.94
CA ALA A 11 -14.97 -3.14 -42.11
C ALA A 11 -14.84 -3.75 -40.71
N THR A 12 -13.77 -4.49 -40.46
CA THR A 12 -13.49 -5.11 -39.16
C THR A 12 -13.05 -4.05 -38.15
N LEU A 13 -14.00 -3.45 -37.42
CA LEU A 13 -13.66 -2.58 -36.30
C LEU A 13 -12.96 -3.40 -35.21
N TYR A 14 -11.67 -3.14 -35.01
CA TYR A 14 -10.95 -3.51 -33.80
C TYR A 14 -11.49 -2.68 -32.63
N PHE A 15 -12.60 -3.12 -32.04
CA PHE A 15 -12.99 -2.72 -30.70
C PHE A 15 -11.98 -3.30 -29.72
N ILE A 16 -10.88 -2.58 -29.53
CA ILE A 16 -9.99 -2.79 -28.38
C ILE A 16 -10.79 -2.36 -27.15
N ASN A 17 -11.53 -3.30 -26.58
CA ASN A 17 -12.07 -3.16 -25.25
C ASN A 17 -10.89 -3.00 -24.28
N ARG A 18 -10.52 -1.74 -24.00
CA ARG A 18 -9.96 -1.37 -22.71
C ARG A 18 -11.05 -1.61 -21.67
N ALA A 19 -11.23 -2.87 -21.30
CA ALA A 19 -11.78 -3.17 -19.99
C ALA A 19 -10.95 -2.36 -19.00
N LYS A 20 -11.60 -1.52 -18.19
CA LYS A 20 -10.93 -1.04 -16.98
C LYS A 20 -10.54 -2.28 -16.21
N ALA A 21 -9.28 -2.39 -15.80
CA ALA A 21 -8.91 -3.40 -14.81
C ALA A 21 -9.84 -3.18 -13.61
N GLU A 22 -10.52 -4.24 -13.18
CA GLU A 22 -11.42 -4.16 -12.04
C GLU A 22 -10.58 -3.92 -10.78
N LEU A 23 -11.01 -2.97 -9.94
CA LEU A 23 -10.32 -2.64 -8.70
C LEU A 23 -10.24 -3.91 -7.84
N TRP A 24 -9.04 -4.26 -7.36
CA TRP A 24 -8.86 -5.43 -6.52
C TRP A 24 -9.49 -5.20 -5.14
N LYS A 25 -10.63 -5.82 -4.88
CA LYS A 25 -11.33 -5.73 -3.59
C LYS A 25 -11.11 -7.05 -2.82
N PRO A 26 -10.36 -7.06 -1.71
CA PRO A 26 -10.19 -8.25 -0.89
C PRO A 26 -11.47 -8.59 -0.12
N GLU A 27 -11.78 -9.88 -0.03
CA GLU A 27 -12.97 -10.39 0.67
C GLU A 27 -12.70 -10.59 2.17
N PRO A 28 -13.74 -10.52 3.03
CA PRO A 28 -13.63 -10.90 4.44
C PRO A 28 -12.98 -12.27 4.65
N GLY A 29 -11.84 -12.29 5.36
CA GLY A 29 -11.06 -13.50 5.59
C GLY A 29 -9.80 -13.65 4.74
N THR A 30 -9.58 -12.81 3.72
CA THR A 30 -8.29 -12.72 3.01
C THR A 30 -7.16 -12.48 4.02
N THR A 31 -6.10 -13.28 3.95
CA THR A 31 -4.97 -13.27 4.88
C THR A 31 -3.91 -12.25 4.50
N TRP A 32 -3.24 -11.64 5.48
CA TRP A 32 -2.30 -10.53 5.25
C TRP A 32 -1.10 -10.52 6.20
N ASN A 33 0.02 -9.95 5.77
CA ASN A 33 1.17 -9.64 6.63
C ASN A 33 1.76 -8.27 6.24
N ASP A 34 1.86 -7.37 7.21
CA ASP A 34 2.58 -6.10 7.06
C ASP A 34 4.09 -6.34 7.25
N VAL A 35 4.90 -5.90 6.29
CA VAL A 35 6.36 -6.04 6.29
C VAL A 35 7.07 -4.74 5.87
N ILE A 36 6.42 -3.58 6.08
CA ILE A 36 6.92 -2.25 5.67
C ILE A 36 8.37 -1.99 6.14
N ALA A 37 8.71 -2.45 7.34
CA ALA A 37 10.01 -2.21 7.99
C ALA A 37 11.02 -3.37 7.84
N ASP A 38 10.79 -4.35 6.96
CA ASP A 38 11.66 -5.53 6.84
C ASP A 38 12.69 -5.43 5.68
N PRO A 39 13.99 -5.23 5.96
CA PRO A 39 15.03 -5.32 4.92
C PRO A 39 15.29 -6.77 4.46
N ASN A 40 14.86 -7.78 5.21
CA ASN A 40 15.16 -9.20 5.02
C ASN A 40 13.93 -10.04 4.59
N PHE A 41 12.78 -9.42 4.31
CA PHE A 41 11.53 -10.10 3.95
C PHE A 41 11.76 -11.21 2.90
N ASN A 42 11.34 -12.43 3.24
CA ASN A 42 11.50 -13.60 2.40
C ASN A 42 10.15 -14.08 1.84
N ILE A 43 9.96 -13.86 0.55
CA ILE A 43 8.74 -14.24 -0.19
C ILE A 43 8.54 -15.76 -0.28
N ASP A 44 9.60 -16.57 -0.27
CA ASP A 44 9.53 -18.04 -0.38
C ASP A 44 8.76 -18.71 0.79
N ILE A 45 8.75 -18.05 1.96
CA ILE A 45 8.14 -18.57 3.19
C ILE A 45 6.87 -17.82 3.60
N GLU A 46 6.49 -16.76 2.87
CA GLU A 46 5.31 -15.96 3.20
C GLU A 46 4.02 -16.70 2.87
N LYS A 47 3.11 -16.78 3.83
CA LYS A 47 1.86 -17.55 3.76
C LYS A 47 0.63 -16.69 3.57
N ALA A 48 0.69 -15.41 3.93
CA ALA A 48 -0.37 -14.45 3.65
C ALA A 48 -0.64 -14.31 2.14
N GLU A 49 -1.90 -14.07 1.77
CA GLU A 49 -2.28 -13.74 0.38
C GLU A 49 -1.91 -12.30 0.02
N VAL A 50 -1.93 -11.41 1.01
CA VAL A 50 -1.61 -9.98 0.89
C VAL A 50 -0.34 -9.67 1.66
N VAL A 51 0.53 -8.83 1.09
CA VAL A 51 1.62 -8.19 1.82
C VAL A 51 1.46 -6.67 1.76
N GLU A 52 1.72 -6.00 2.88
CA GLU A 52 1.81 -4.55 2.94
C GLU A 52 3.28 -4.12 3.03
N VAL A 53 3.68 -3.17 2.18
CA VAL A 53 5.06 -2.74 1.99
C VAL A 53 5.13 -1.23 1.79
N ASP A 54 6.30 -0.63 1.98
CA ASP A 54 6.51 0.79 1.69
C ASP A 54 6.27 1.12 0.20
N PHE A 55 5.64 2.26 -0.12
CA PHE A 55 5.35 2.66 -1.51
C PHE A 55 6.60 2.79 -2.40
N GLN A 56 7.77 3.02 -1.81
CA GLN A 56 9.06 3.10 -2.50
C GLN A 56 9.69 1.73 -2.76
N THR A 57 8.98 0.64 -2.43
CA THR A 57 9.35 -0.73 -2.81
C THR A 57 9.41 -0.85 -4.32
N SER A 58 10.62 -1.08 -4.85
CA SER A 58 10.88 -1.06 -6.29
C SER A 58 10.01 -2.04 -7.08
N ALA A 59 9.59 -1.62 -8.28
CA ALA A 59 8.72 -2.41 -9.17
C ALA A 59 9.11 -3.89 -9.30
N LYS A 60 10.41 -4.20 -9.41
CA LYS A 60 10.93 -5.57 -9.51
C LYS A 60 10.66 -6.43 -8.27
N LYS A 61 10.59 -5.84 -7.06
CA LYS A 61 10.18 -6.57 -5.84
C LYS A 61 8.68 -6.87 -5.88
N ILE A 62 7.85 -5.92 -6.30
CA ILE A 62 6.39 -6.09 -6.39
C ILE A 62 6.03 -7.12 -7.47
N GLU A 63 6.67 -7.06 -8.64
CA GLU A 63 6.58 -8.08 -9.70
C GLU A 63 6.94 -9.48 -9.18
N LEU A 64 8.02 -9.60 -8.39
CA LEU A 64 8.38 -10.87 -7.73
C LEU A 64 7.31 -11.32 -6.73
N TYR A 65 6.66 -10.42 -5.98
CA TYR A 65 5.59 -10.81 -5.06
C TYR A 65 4.32 -11.27 -5.82
N HIS A 66 4.01 -10.62 -6.95
CA HIS A 66 2.95 -11.05 -7.87
C HIS A 66 3.21 -12.42 -8.51
N ASP A 67 4.46 -12.73 -8.87
CA ASP A 67 4.87 -14.07 -9.35
C ASP A 67 4.66 -15.18 -8.28
N TYR A 68 4.70 -14.81 -7.00
CA TYR A 68 4.36 -15.68 -5.86
C TYR A 68 2.86 -15.65 -5.50
N GLY A 69 2.04 -15.05 -6.36
CA GLY A 69 0.59 -14.99 -6.24
C GLY A 69 0.09 -14.01 -5.17
N LYS A 70 0.94 -13.11 -4.65
CA LYS A 70 0.54 -12.13 -3.64
C LYS A 70 -0.24 -10.97 -4.26
N LYS A 71 -0.98 -10.28 -3.40
CA LYS A 71 -1.44 -8.90 -3.61
C LYS A 71 -0.65 -7.94 -2.73
N VAL A 72 -0.38 -6.75 -3.25
CA VAL A 72 0.54 -5.79 -2.62
C VAL A 72 -0.19 -4.48 -2.30
N ILE A 73 -0.33 -4.20 -1.01
CA ILE A 73 -0.72 -2.89 -0.49
C ILE A 73 0.54 -2.05 -0.31
N CYS A 74 0.49 -0.80 -0.75
CA CYS A 74 1.60 0.13 -0.63
C CYS A 74 1.29 1.26 0.34
N TYR A 75 2.07 1.28 1.42
CA TYR A 75 1.98 2.20 2.54
C TYR A 75 2.66 3.54 2.24
N PHE A 76 1.99 4.64 2.62
CA PHE A 76 2.65 5.91 2.94
C PHE A 76 1.81 6.72 3.93
N SER A 77 2.44 7.56 4.76
CA SER A 77 1.67 8.48 5.59
C SER A 77 1.10 9.65 4.78
N GLY A 78 -0.18 9.97 5.00
CA GLY A 78 -0.86 11.16 4.47
C GLY A 78 -1.05 12.27 5.51
N GLY A 79 -1.10 11.91 6.81
CA GLY A 79 -1.21 12.87 7.92
C GLY A 79 0.13 13.38 8.46
N THR A 80 1.25 12.74 8.11
CA THR A 80 2.61 13.12 8.56
C THR A 80 3.63 13.02 7.42
N ILE A 81 4.84 13.54 7.66
CA ILE A 81 6.00 13.39 6.79
C ILE A 81 7.21 12.93 7.60
N GLU A 82 7.90 11.86 7.16
CA GLU A 82 9.10 11.36 7.82
C GLU A 82 10.39 11.91 7.18
N LYS A 83 11.38 12.31 7.99
CA LYS A 83 12.62 12.95 7.51
C LYS A 83 13.53 12.10 6.62
N TRP A 84 13.31 10.79 6.55
CA TRP A 84 14.07 9.90 5.67
C TRP A 84 13.48 9.78 4.25
N ARG A 85 12.32 10.39 3.98
CA ARG A 85 11.66 10.34 2.68
C ARG A 85 12.41 11.15 1.63
N SER A 86 12.61 10.57 0.45
CA SER A 86 13.30 11.20 -0.69
C SER A 86 12.55 12.38 -1.32
N ASP A 87 11.35 12.70 -0.84
CA ASP A 87 10.55 13.87 -1.22
C ASP A 87 10.37 14.88 -0.06
N TYR A 88 11.00 14.68 1.10
CA TYR A 88 10.88 15.56 2.29
C TYR A 88 11.11 17.04 1.96
N ASP A 89 12.18 17.37 1.21
CA ASP A 89 12.50 18.74 0.79
C ASP A 89 11.36 19.44 0.04
N LYS A 90 10.48 18.69 -0.64
CA LYS A 90 9.31 19.23 -1.34
C LYS A 90 8.18 19.57 -0.37
N TYR A 91 8.02 18.80 0.71
CA TYR A 91 7.08 19.12 1.81
C TYR A 91 7.59 20.32 2.61
N GLU A 92 8.91 20.40 2.88
CA GLU A 92 9.52 21.53 3.60
C GLU A 92 9.45 22.83 2.79
N ALA A 93 9.49 22.75 1.46
CA ALA A 93 9.32 23.90 0.56
C ALA A 93 7.91 24.51 0.54
N ILE A 94 6.89 23.87 1.15
CA ILE A 94 5.51 24.40 1.22
C ILE A 94 5.30 25.14 2.56
N PRO A 95 5.13 26.48 2.57
CA PRO A 95 5.11 27.26 3.80
C PRO A 95 3.94 26.88 4.73
N GLY A 96 4.28 26.43 5.94
CA GLY A 96 3.30 26.14 6.99
C GLY A 96 2.57 24.79 6.86
N LEU A 97 2.97 23.94 5.90
CA LEU A 97 2.50 22.56 5.73
C LEU A 97 3.05 21.64 6.83
N ILE A 98 4.37 21.61 7.02
CA ILE A 98 5.02 20.86 8.11
C ILE A 98 4.82 21.60 9.44
N LYS A 99 4.40 20.88 10.48
CA LYS A 99 4.02 21.44 11.79
C LYS A 99 4.96 20.92 12.89
N ASN A 100 4.44 20.56 14.07
CA ASN A 100 5.25 19.94 15.12
C ASN A 100 5.57 18.48 14.82
N GLU A 101 6.65 17.99 15.45
CA GLU A 101 7.04 16.58 15.49
C GLU A 101 5.92 15.71 16.07
N TYR A 102 5.73 14.51 15.53
CA TYR A 102 4.81 13.52 16.07
C TYR A 102 5.50 12.79 17.23
N GLY A 103 5.04 13.04 18.46
CA GLY A 103 5.72 12.62 19.68
C GLY A 103 5.92 11.11 19.89
N ASP A 104 5.18 10.26 19.18
CA ASP A 104 5.36 8.81 19.23
C ASP A 104 6.48 8.32 18.28
N TRP A 105 6.82 9.10 17.23
CA TRP A 105 7.79 8.74 16.18
C TRP A 105 8.80 9.87 15.91
N PRO A 106 9.98 9.85 16.56
CA PRO A 106 11.00 10.88 16.39
C PRO A 106 11.51 11.00 14.94
N GLY A 107 11.61 12.23 14.43
CA GLY A 107 11.95 12.52 13.03
C GLY A 107 10.75 12.53 12.06
N GLU A 108 9.54 12.29 12.55
CA GLU A 108 8.28 12.38 11.81
C GLU A 108 7.47 13.62 12.24
N TYR A 109 6.81 14.30 11.32
CA TYR A 109 6.16 15.60 11.57
C TYR A 109 4.73 15.62 11.06
N TRP A 110 3.81 16.15 11.86
CA TRP A 110 2.42 16.34 11.45
C TRP A 110 2.29 17.32 10.28
N LEU A 111 1.39 17.00 9.35
CA LEU A 111 1.04 17.83 8.20
C LEU A 111 -0.30 18.51 8.41
N ASP A 112 -0.39 19.79 8.05
CA ASP A 112 -1.69 20.44 7.86
C ASP A 112 -2.17 20.20 6.42
N PHE A 113 -2.89 19.09 6.20
CA PHE A 113 -3.31 18.65 4.86
C PHE A 113 -4.31 19.59 4.15
N ARG A 114 -4.66 20.71 4.77
CA ARG A 114 -5.49 21.79 4.20
C ARG A 114 -4.64 22.84 3.46
N VAL A 115 -3.32 22.78 3.57
CA VAL A 115 -2.38 23.70 2.90
C VAL A 115 -2.22 23.32 1.43
N GLU A 116 -2.36 24.29 0.53
CA GLU A 116 -2.23 24.06 -0.92
C GLU A 116 -0.86 23.47 -1.30
N GLY A 117 -0.86 22.57 -2.29
CA GLY A 117 0.33 21.87 -2.79
C GLY A 117 0.55 20.47 -2.19
N ILE A 118 0.04 20.15 -0.99
CA ILE A 118 0.18 18.79 -0.42
C ILE A 118 -0.46 17.72 -1.31
N HIS A 119 -1.61 18.04 -1.93
CA HIS A 119 -2.33 17.12 -2.81
C HIS A 119 -1.48 16.66 -4.01
N ASP A 120 -0.67 17.53 -4.60
CA ASP A 120 0.22 17.16 -5.73
C ASP A 120 1.36 16.23 -5.28
N LEU A 121 1.87 16.40 -4.05
CA LEU A 121 2.90 15.53 -3.49
C LEU A 121 2.35 14.14 -3.15
N ILE A 122 1.17 14.09 -2.52
CA ILE A 122 0.45 12.83 -2.25
C ILE A 122 0.11 12.12 -3.57
N LEU A 123 -0.42 12.85 -4.56
CA LEU A 123 -0.76 12.30 -5.86
C LEU A 123 0.50 11.83 -6.63
N ALA A 124 1.68 12.40 -6.36
CA ALA A 124 2.95 11.86 -6.85
C ALA A 124 3.30 10.53 -6.17
N ARG A 125 3.16 10.39 -4.83
CA ARG A 125 3.36 9.11 -4.11
C ARG A 125 2.41 8.02 -4.61
N MET A 126 1.13 8.34 -4.81
CA MET A 126 0.15 7.40 -5.39
C MET A 126 0.51 6.96 -6.81
N ARG A 127 1.07 7.86 -7.63
CA ARG A 127 1.59 7.52 -8.97
C ARG A 127 2.85 6.68 -8.90
N GLU A 128 3.75 6.92 -7.95
CA GLU A 128 4.93 6.09 -7.71
C GLU A 128 4.54 4.67 -7.32
N ALA A 129 3.63 4.52 -6.34
CA ALA A 129 3.04 3.22 -5.97
C ALA A 129 2.43 2.49 -7.18
N LYS A 130 1.58 3.18 -7.96
CA LYS A 130 1.02 2.61 -9.20
C LYS A 130 2.09 2.16 -10.19
N ASN A 131 3.12 2.97 -10.41
CA ASN A 131 4.20 2.67 -11.36
C ASN A 131 5.13 1.54 -10.85
N ASN A 132 5.23 1.37 -9.53
CA ASN A 132 5.86 0.20 -8.89
C ASN A 132 4.95 -1.05 -8.95
N GLY A 133 3.68 -0.93 -9.35
CA GLY A 133 2.78 -2.06 -9.58
C GLY A 133 1.94 -2.48 -8.36
N CYS A 134 1.84 -1.63 -7.33
CA CYS A 134 0.98 -1.89 -6.18
C CYS A 134 -0.48 -2.15 -6.62
N ASP A 135 -1.19 -3.04 -5.94
CA ASP A 135 -2.62 -3.30 -6.19
C ASP A 135 -3.52 -2.30 -5.43
N ALA A 136 -3.03 -1.82 -4.29
CA ALA A 136 -3.76 -0.93 -3.40
C ALA A 136 -2.84 0.00 -2.61
N LEU A 137 -3.45 0.94 -1.88
CA LEU A 137 -2.80 1.86 -0.95
C LEU A 137 -3.31 1.69 0.47
N ASP A 138 -2.42 1.84 1.46
CA ASP A 138 -2.75 2.26 2.81
C ASP A 138 -2.21 3.68 3.03
N VAL A 139 -3.01 4.56 3.60
CA VAL A 139 -2.65 5.98 3.79
C VAL A 139 -2.83 6.36 5.25
N ASP A 140 -1.72 6.60 5.94
CA ASP A 140 -1.68 6.65 7.40
C ASP A 140 -1.84 8.05 8.01
N ASN A 141 -2.01 8.06 9.35
CA ASN A 141 -2.11 9.23 10.23
C ASN A 141 -3.30 10.16 9.90
N LEU A 142 -4.34 9.61 9.25
CA LEU A 142 -5.62 10.29 9.00
C LEU A 142 -6.39 10.60 10.30
N ASP A 143 -6.03 9.94 11.41
CA ASP A 143 -6.56 10.16 12.75
C ASP A 143 -6.03 11.45 13.42
N ALA A 144 -5.22 12.26 12.73
CA ALA A 144 -4.70 13.55 13.18
C ALA A 144 -5.72 14.39 14.00
N TYR A 145 -6.99 14.45 13.56
CA TYR A 145 -8.06 15.17 14.27
C TYR A 145 -8.29 14.70 15.73
N ASN A 146 -7.84 13.50 16.10
CA ASN A 146 -7.88 12.94 17.44
C ASN A 146 -6.60 13.19 18.27
N SER A 147 -5.46 13.45 17.64
CA SER A 147 -4.17 13.63 18.31
C SER A 147 -4.19 14.75 19.36
N LYS A 148 -3.48 14.55 20.47
CA LYS A 148 -3.32 15.55 21.54
C LYS A 148 -2.43 16.72 21.11
N GLU A 149 -1.66 16.55 20.05
CA GLU A 149 -0.69 17.51 19.51
C GLU A 149 -1.44 18.47 18.57
N ILE A 150 -2.18 17.90 17.63
CA ILE A 150 -3.08 18.60 16.71
C ILE A 150 -4.11 19.46 17.47
N LYS A 151 -4.68 18.93 18.56
CA LYS A 151 -5.62 19.65 19.44
C LYS A 151 -5.02 20.86 20.18
N LYS A 152 -3.70 21.08 20.12
CA LYS A 152 -3.01 22.27 20.66
C LYS A 152 -2.72 23.34 19.59
N TRP A 153 -3.00 23.08 18.31
CA TRP A 153 -2.83 24.07 17.25
C TRP A 153 -3.81 25.23 17.41
N SER A 154 -3.47 26.40 16.86
CA SER A 154 -4.37 27.57 16.79
C SER A 154 -5.60 27.33 15.91
N ASN A 155 -5.49 26.42 14.95
CA ASN A 155 -6.59 25.89 14.15
C ASN A 155 -6.41 24.36 13.97
N PRO A 156 -6.87 23.53 14.92
CA PRO A 156 -6.77 22.07 14.83
C PRO A 156 -7.44 21.52 13.57
N ILE A 157 -7.04 20.32 13.16
CA ILE A 157 -7.77 19.54 12.14
C ILE A 157 -9.00 18.91 12.80
N THR A 158 -10.13 18.93 12.11
CA THR A 158 -11.41 18.36 12.56
C THR A 158 -11.75 17.07 11.81
N ALA A 159 -12.62 16.26 12.42
CA ALA A 159 -13.16 15.05 11.80
C ALA A 159 -13.79 15.31 10.41
N ALA A 160 -14.45 16.47 10.22
CA ALA A 160 -15.08 16.83 8.95
C ALA A 160 -14.03 17.11 7.84
N GLU A 161 -12.92 17.76 8.19
CA GLU A 161 -11.80 17.98 7.28
C GLU A 161 -11.09 16.65 6.95
N THR A 162 -10.92 15.75 7.94
CA THR A 162 -10.45 14.37 7.70
C THR A 162 -11.38 13.62 6.75
N VAL A 163 -12.71 13.72 6.88
CA VAL A 163 -13.66 13.07 5.97
C VAL A 163 -13.56 13.61 4.54
N ILE A 164 -13.34 14.92 4.36
CA ILE A 164 -13.12 15.52 3.03
C ILE A 164 -11.83 14.99 2.40
N PHE A 165 -10.73 15.00 3.16
CA PHE A 165 -9.42 14.52 2.70
C PHE A 165 -9.41 13.02 2.40
N ALA A 166 -10.02 12.20 3.27
CA ALA A 166 -10.18 10.76 3.08
C ALA A 166 -10.98 10.42 1.80
N ARG A 167 -12.06 11.14 1.51
CA ARG A 167 -12.80 10.97 0.24
C ARG A 167 -11.93 11.34 -0.97
N TRP A 168 -11.23 12.47 -0.94
CA TRP A 168 -10.30 12.85 -2.01
C TRP A 168 -9.20 11.79 -2.24
N LEU A 169 -8.60 11.25 -1.18
CA LEU A 169 -7.62 10.16 -1.27
C LEU A 169 -8.19 8.93 -2.00
N SER A 170 -9.43 8.54 -1.68
CA SER A 170 -10.10 7.41 -2.34
C SER A 170 -10.46 7.67 -3.80
N GLU A 171 -10.92 8.89 -4.13
CA GLU A 171 -11.26 9.29 -5.49
C GLU A 171 -10.02 9.28 -6.40
N GLU A 172 -8.86 9.76 -5.91
CA GLU A 172 -7.62 9.71 -6.68
C GLU A 172 -7.02 8.30 -6.80
N ALA A 173 -7.13 7.47 -5.75
CA ALA A 173 -6.75 6.05 -5.83
C ALA A 173 -7.57 5.34 -6.92
N HIS A 174 -8.90 5.51 -6.92
CA HIS A 174 -9.80 4.93 -7.92
C HIS A 174 -9.60 5.50 -9.33
N ASN A 175 -9.28 6.80 -9.46
CA ASN A 175 -8.88 7.41 -10.73
C ASN A 175 -7.57 6.81 -11.28
N LEU A 176 -6.63 6.49 -10.38
CA LEU A 176 -5.41 5.76 -10.70
C LEU A 176 -5.66 4.26 -10.94
N GLY A 177 -6.81 3.71 -10.57
CA GLY A 177 -7.09 2.28 -10.70
C GLY A 177 -6.41 1.43 -9.62
N LEU A 178 -6.10 2.04 -8.48
CA LEU A 178 -5.67 1.39 -7.24
C LEU A 178 -6.88 1.27 -6.30
N SER A 179 -6.94 0.20 -5.52
CA SER A 179 -7.86 0.13 -4.37
C SER A 179 -7.29 0.87 -3.16
N ILE A 180 -8.09 1.16 -2.14
CA ILE A 180 -7.63 1.87 -0.94
C ILE A 180 -8.19 1.32 0.38
N GLY A 181 -7.31 1.28 1.39
CA GLY A 181 -7.60 0.91 2.77
C GLY A 181 -7.88 2.13 3.66
N LEU A 182 -8.91 2.03 4.52
CA LEU A 182 -9.17 3.03 5.57
C LEU A 182 -8.37 2.68 6.83
N LYS A 183 -7.26 3.39 7.06
CA LYS A 183 -6.37 3.19 8.23
C LYS A 183 -6.96 3.77 9.51
N ASN A 184 -7.11 2.94 10.54
CA ASN A 184 -7.37 3.25 11.96
C ASN A 184 -8.66 4.04 12.33
N ILE A 185 -9.17 4.95 11.51
CA ILE A 185 -10.27 5.89 11.84
C ILE A 185 -11.68 5.27 11.83
N ALA A 186 -11.87 4.18 12.57
CA ALA A 186 -13.11 3.40 12.69
C ALA A 186 -14.35 4.23 13.03
N GLY A 187 -14.21 5.30 13.82
CA GLY A 187 -15.30 6.21 14.16
C GLY A 187 -15.88 6.98 12.96
N LEU A 188 -15.15 7.07 11.83
CA LEU A 188 -15.57 7.74 10.59
C LEU A 188 -16.09 6.77 9.53
N LEU A 189 -16.14 5.45 9.81
CA LEU A 189 -16.77 4.46 8.95
C LEU A 189 -18.19 4.85 8.48
N PRO A 190 -19.09 5.44 9.29
CA PRO A 190 -20.42 5.86 8.82
C PRO A 190 -20.42 6.91 7.71
N GLU A 191 -19.30 7.62 7.50
CA GLU A 191 -19.14 8.63 6.46
C GLU A 191 -18.23 8.18 5.30
N LEU A 192 -17.41 7.15 5.51
CA LEU A 192 -16.35 6.71 4.59
C LEU A 192 -16.52 5.29 4.05
N SER A 193 -17.42 4.47 4.63
CA SER A 193 -17.55 3.04 4.28
C SER A 193 -17.79 2.79 2.79
N ASP A 194 -18.54 3.64 2.09
CA ASP A 194 -18.85 3.45 0.67
C ASP A 194 -17.66 3.78 -0.26
N TYR A 195 -16.72 4.61 0.21
CA TYR A 195 -15.60 5.15 -0.57
C TYR A 195 -14.37 4.23 -0.60
N TYR A 196 -14.17 3.44 0.47
CA TYR A 196 -12.99 2.58 0.63
C TYR A 196 -13.27 1.12 0.25
N ASP A 197 -12.24 0.39 -0.18
CA ASP A 197 -12.36 -0.99 -0.66
C ASP A 197 -12.16 -2.02 0.45
N PHE A 198 -11.29 -1.69 1.41
CA PHE A 198 -11.01 -2.43 2.63
C PHE A 198 -10.68 -1.45 3.77
N ALA A 199 -10.37 -1.96 4.94
CA ALA A 199 -9.82 -1.15 6.02
C ALA A 199 -8.62 -1.82 6.67
N VAL A 200 -7.72 -1.01 7.23
CA VAL A 200 -6.58 -1.45 8.03
C VAL A 200 -6.79 -0.92 9.45
N ASN A 201 -6.56 -1.76 10.46
CA ASN A 201 -6.67 -1.35 11.85
C ASN A 201 -5.54 -1.93 12.69
N GLU A 202 -4.90 -1.05 13.45
CA GLU A 202 -3.93 -1.42 14.46
C GLU A 202 -4.56 -1.40 15.85
N SER A 203 -4.54 -2.57 16.49
CA SER A 203 -4.81 -2.73 17.91
C SER A 203 -6.21 -2.33 18.40
N CYS A 204 -7.28 -2.43 17.58
CA CYS A 204 -8.66 -2.26 18.06
C CYS A 204 -9.00 -3.11 19.30
N VAL A 205 -8.30 -4.22 19.50
CA VAL A 205 -8.46 -5.11 20.67
C VAL A 205 -8.02 -4.45 21.99
N ASN A 206 -7.26 -3.35 21.94
CA ASN A 206 -6.90 -2.55 23.11
C ASN A 206 -8.04 -1.59 23.54
N TYR A 207 -9.04 -1.38 22.69
CA TYR A 207 -10.08 -0.37 22.86
C TYR A 207 -11.47 -1.02 22.94
N VAL A 208 -12.33 -0.51 23.83
CA VAL A 208 -13.62 -1.14 24.11
C VAL A 208 -14.53 -1.09 22.87
N ASN A 209 -14.84 -2.26 22.29
CA ASN A 209 -15.73 -2.44 21.14
C ASN A 209 -15.25 -1.77 19.83
N GLU A 210 -13.99 -1.32 19.71
CA GLU A 210 -13.52 -0.71 18.47
C GLU A 210 -13.52 -1.70 17.29
N CYS A 211 -13.09 -2.94 17.51
CA CYS A 211 -13.20 -4.00 16.50
C CYS A 211 -14.66 -4.22 16.05
N GLY A 212 -15.61 -3.95 16.95
CA GLY A 212 -17.06 -4.01 16.71
C GLY A 212 -17.58 -2.97 15.72
N LEU A 213 -16.89 -1.83 15.54
CA LEU A 213 -17.28 -0.78 14.59
C LEU A 213 -17.19 -1.24 13.14
N TYR A 214 -16.23 -2.13 12.83
CA TYR A 214 -16.01 -2.70 11.50
C TYR A 214 -17.09 -3.73 11.08
N ARG A 215 -18.00 -4.14 11.98
CA ARG A 215 -18.98 -5.22 11.72
C ARG A 215 -19.84 -5.00 10.48
N ASP A 216 -20.30 -3.78 10.21
CA ASP A 216 -21.18 -3.50 9.07
C ASP A 216 -20.40 -3.26 7.76
N PHE A 217 -19.16 -2.75 7.87
CA PHE A 217 -18.22 -2.68 6.75
C PHE A 217 -17.88 -4.08 6.24
N ILE A 218 -17.58 -5.02 7.14
CA ILE A 218 -17.29 -6.43 6.80
C ILE A 218 -18.51 -7.13 6.17
N LYS A 219 -19.73 -6.90 6.71
CA LYS A 219 -20.98 -7.40 6.10
C LYS A 219 -21.24 -6.88 4.69
N SER A 220 -20.66 -5.74 4.31
CA SER A 220 -20.75 -5.21 2.94
C SER A 220 -19.85 -5.96 1.93
N GLY A 221 -19.09 -6.96 2.38
CA GLY A 221 -18.21 -7.77 1.54
C GLY A 221 -16.78 -7.24 1.42
N LYS A 222 -16.33 -6.42 2.38
CA LYS A 222 -15.01 -5.76 2.36
C LYS A 222 -14.11 -6.32 3.47
N ALA A 223 -12.88 -6.69 3.13
CA ALA A 223 -11.91 -7.16 4.13
C ALA A 223 -11.58 -6.06 5.15
N VAL A 224 -11.21 -6.49 6.36
CA VAL A 224 -10.56 -5.64 7.35
C VAL A 224 -9.31 -6.34 7.85
N PHE A 225 -8.18 -5.71 7.61
CA PHE A 225 -6.84 -6.16 7.91
C PHE A 225 -6.46 -5.65 9.30
N GLY A 226 -6.34 -6.56 10.27
CA GLY A 226 -6.04 -6.22 11.67
C GLY A 226 -4.60 -6.51 12.04
N LEU A 227 -3.99 -5.64 12.84
CA LEU A 227 -2.70 -5.84 13.52
C LEU A 227 -2.90 -5.84 15.03
N THR A 228 -2.14 -6.66 15.76
CA THR A 228 -2.09 -6.63 17.23
C THR A 228 -0.67 -6.93 17.72
N TYR A 229 -0.22 -6.15 18.70
CA TYR A 229 1.15 -6.15 19.20
C TYR A 229 1.31 -6.63 20.65
N GLY A 230 2.49 -7.17 20.97
CA GLY A 230 2.99 -7.32 22.35
C GLY A 230 3.08 -8.78 22.82
N ASN A 231 2.61 -9.05 24.05
CA ASN A 231 2.58 -10.40 24.61
C ASN A 231 1.34 -11.18 24.12
N PHE A 232 1.55 -12.32 23.46
CA PHE A 232 0.45 -13.13 22.93
C PHE A 232 -0.46 -13.69 24.01
N GLU A 233 0.09 -14.11 25.15
CA GLU A 233 -0.70 -14.75 26.23
C GLU A 233 -1.67 -13.75 26.90
N GLU A 234 -1.24 -12.50 27.03
CA GLU A 234 -2.06 -11.39 27.53
C GLU A 234 -3.13 -10.95 26.51
N LYS A 235 -2.77 -10.89 25.21
CA LYS A 235 -3.71 -10.47 24.16
C LYS A 235 -4.70 -11.56 23.78
N LEU A 236 -4.36 -12.85 23.91
CA LEU A 236 -5.19 -13.99 23.51
C LEU A 236 -6.64 -13.93 24.04
N PRO A 237 -6.91 -13.82 25.37
CA PRO A 237 -8.28 -13.76 25.87
C PRO A 237 -9.05 -12.53 25.37
N ILE A 238 -8.35 -11.44 25.04
CA ILE A 238 -8.95 -10.21 24.50
C ILE A 238 -9.30 -10.40 23.02
N MET A 239 -8.37 -10.94 22.21
CA MET A 239 -8.62 -11.30 20.81
C MET A 239 -9.78 -12.30 20.68
N CYS A 240 -9.81 -13.35 21.52
CA CYS A 240 -10.91 -14.31 21.56
C CYS A 240 -12.28 -13.71 21.94
N LYS A 241 -12.30 -12.55 22.59
CA LYS A 241 -13.53 -11.82 22.96
C LYS A 241 -13.94 -10.82 21.87
N GLU A 242 -13.04 -9.91 21.50
CA GLU A 242 -13.35 -8.79 20.60
C GLU A 242 -13.50 -9.23 19.13
N LEU A 243 -12.75 -10.24 18.67
CA LEU A 243 -12.75 -10.66 17.26
C LEU A 243 -13.83 -11.69 16.92
N ASN A 244 -14.46 -12.32 17.93
CA ASN A 244 -15.40 -13.41 17.73
C ASN A 244 -16.66 -12.96 16.97
N GLY A 245 -16.89 -13.60 15.83
CA GLY A 245 -17.95 -13.27 14.89
C GLY A 245 -17.81 -11.89 14.23
N ILE A 246 -16.62 -11.29 14.18
CA ILE A 246 -16.37 -10.00 13.50
C ILE A 246 -16.08 -10.20 12.01
N GLY A 247 -15.01 -10.92 11.68
CA GLY A 247 -14.46 -11.03 10.32
C GLY A 247 -13.23 -10.16 10.01
N ILE A 248 -12.53 -9.65 11.04
CA ILE A 248 -11.20 -9.04 10.87
C ILE A 248 -10.17 -10.16 10.65
N SER A 249 -9.38 -10.03 9.59
CA SER A 249 -8.18 -10.83 9.34
C SER A 249 -7.04 -10.32 10.22
N MET A 250 -6.98 -10.80 11.46
CA MET A 250 -6.01 -10.33 12.45
C MET A 250 -4.66 -11.02 12.28
N SER A 251 -3.59 -10.23 12.25
CA SER A 251 -2.19 -10.67 12.27
C SER A 251 -1.49 -10.17 13.53
N PHE A 252 -0.80 -11.08 14.21
CA PHE A 252 -0.14 -10.83 15.48
C PHE A 252 1.36 -10.67 15.30
N LYS A 253 1.95 -9.61 15.86
CA LYS A 253 3.40 -9.35 15.89
C LYS A 253 3.88 -9.13 17.33
N LYS A 254 5.09 -9.57 17.66
CA LYS A 254 5.64 -9.40 19.02
C LYS A 254 5.93 -7.93 19.37
N THR A 255 6.23 -7.11 18.37
CA THR A 255 6.60 -5.69 18.51
C THR A 255 6.03 -4.86 17.36
N GLN A 256 5.96 -3.54 17.51
CA GLN A 256 5.62 -2.60 16.43
C GLN A 256 6.74 -2.41 15.38
N LYS A 257 7.79 -3.24 15.40
CA LYS A 257 8.69 -3.36 14.25
C LYS A 257 7.96 -4.19 13.20
N LEU A 258 7.58 -3.55 12.10
CA LEU A 258 6.73 -4.10 11.04
C LEU A 258 7.56 -5.03 10.13
N VAL A 259 8.01 -6.15 10.71
CA VAL A 259 8.83 -7.18 10.07
C VAL A 259 8.04 -8.46 9.82
N GLN A 260 8.56 -9.36 8.99
CA GLN A 260 7.88 -10.61 8.62
C GLN A 260 7.50 -11.49 9.83
N ASP A 261 8.31 -11.44 10.90
CA ASP A 261 8.08 -12.17 12.15
C ASP A 261 6.71 -11.84 12.79
N GLY A 262 5.81 -12.83 12.72
CA GLY A 262 4.46 -12.76 13.24
C GLY A 262 3.65 -14.00 12.84
N PHE A 263 2.34 -13.96 13.01
CA PHE A 263 1.43 -14.97 12.46
C PHE A 263 -0.01 -14.44 12.31
N ILE A 264 -0.72 -14.98 11.31
CA ILE A 264 -2.16 -14.78 11.16
C ILE A 264 -2.89 -15.51 12.30
N PHE A 265 -3.81 -14.84 12.98
CA PHE A 265 -4.52 -15.34 14.14
C PHE A 265 -5.66 -16.30 13.76
N ASP A 266 -5.46 -17.59 14.06
CA ASP A 266 -6.45 -18.65 13.89
C ASP A 266 -7.32 -18.78 15.16
N GLY A 267 -8.48 -18.12 15.15
CA GLY A 267 -9.38 -18.11 16.30
C GLY A 267 -10.00 -19.46 16.64
N GLU A 268 -10.17 -20.38 15.68
CA GLU A 268 -10.68 -21.72 15.97
C GLU A 268 -9.63 -22.58 16.71
N LYS A 269 -8.36 -22.47 16.30
CA LYS A 269 -7.21 -23.09 16.97
C LYS A 269 -6.95 -22.50 18.35
N TYR A 270 -6.98 -21.17 18.49
CA TYR A 270 -6.55 -20.48 19.72
C TYR A 270 -7.68 -20.24 20.73
N CYS A 271 -8.93 -20.10 20.29
CA CYS A 271 -10.10 -19.87 21.14
C CYS A 271 -11.06 -21.08 21.22
N GLY A 272 -10.82 -22.12 20.41
CA GLY A 272 -11.63 -23.35 20.37
C GLY A 272 -12.90 -23.24 19.52
N SER A 273 -13.62 -24.36 19.38
CA SER A 273 -14.76 -24.55 18.47
C SER A 273 -15.98 -23.64 18.72
N GLY A 274 -16.01 -22.92 19.85
CA GLY A 274 -17.00 -21.87 20.11
C GLY A 274 -16.78 -20.61 19.26
N TYR A 275 -15.54 -20.35 18.82
CA TYR A 275 -15.18 -19.18 18.00
C TYR A 275 -15.83 -19.23 16.62
N LYS A 276 -16.16 -18.07 16.06
CA LYS A 276 -16.70 -17.93 14.70
C LYS A 276 -15.89 -16.87 13.97
N ASN A 277 -15.39 -17.18 12.78
CA ASN A 277 -14.49 -16.25 12.07
C ASN A 277 -15.22 -14.98 11.58
N GLY A 278 -16.55 -14.98 11.49
CA GLY A 278 -17.38 -13.80 11.19
C GLY A 278 -17.78 -13.63 9.72
N TYR A 279 -17.08 -14.32 8.82
CA TYR A 279 -17.41 -14.44 7.40
C TYR A 279 -17.86 -15.86 7.07
N ASN A 280 -18.69 -15.99 6.02
CA ASN A 280 -18.97 -17.28 5.42
C ASN A 280 -17.78 -17.67 4.54
N HIS A 281 -17.04 -18.70 4.94
CA HIS A 281 -15.91 -19.20 4.17
C HIS A 281 -16.42 -19.94 2.93
N THR A 282 -16.71 -19.19 1.87
CA THR A 282 -17.11 -19.72 0.56
C THR A 282 -15.87 -20.28 -0.13
N ILE A 283 -15.41 -21.47 0.31
CA ILE A 283 -14.16 -22.10 -0.15
C ILE A 283 -14.09 -22.03 -1.69
N PRO A 284 -13.14 -21.29 -2.27
CA PRO A 284 -12.87 -21.37 -3.70
C PRO A 284 -12.40 -22.79 -3.97
N VAL A 285 -13.24 -23.60 -4.63
CA VAL A 285 -12.92 -25.01 -4.91
C VAL A 285 -11.60 -25.07 -5.65
N ASN A 286 -10.58 -25.71 -5.03
CA ASN A 286 -9.21 -25.76 -5.50
C ASN A 286 -9.11 -25.88 -7.03
N VAL A 287 -8.89 -24.74 -7.70
CA VAL A 287 -8.41 -24.73 -9.08
C VAL A 287 -6.97 -25.18 -9.01
N THR A 288 -6.76 -26.49 -9.11
CA THR A 288 -5.43 -27.10 -9.13
C THR A 288 -4.68 -26.59 -10.35
N THR A 289 -3.95 -25.49 -10.19
CA THR A 289 -3.09 -24.90 -11.23
C THR A 289 -1.97 -25.87 -11.54
N ILE A 290 -2.23 -26.77 -12.50
CA ILE A 290 -1.23 -27.68 -13.05
C ILE A 290 -0.14 -26.79 -13.69
N LYS A 291 0.98 -26.59 -12.99
CA LYS A 291 2.20 -26.01 -13.54
C LYS A 291 2.69 -26.91 -14.68
N LYS A 292 2.19 -26.66 -15.88
CA LYS A 292 2.54 -27.40 -17.09
C LYS A 292 3.89 -26.90 -17.59
N THR A 293 4.97 -27.44 -17.02
CA THR A 293 6.35 -27.16 -17.43
C THR A 293 6.54 -27.51 -18.91
N ILE A 294 6.54 -26.50 -19.78
CA ILE A 294 6.82 -26.68 -21.20
C ILE A 294 8.34 -26.66 -21.40
N THR A 295 8.98 -27.81 -21.20
CA THR A 295 10.37 -28.02 -21.61
C THR A 295 10.43 -28.06 -23.14
N GLN A 296 10.83 -26.96 -23.78
CA GLN A 296 11.11 -26.95 -25.22
C GLN A 296 12.46 -27.63 -25.50
N THR A 297 12.42 -28.95 -25.71
CA THR A 297 13.56 -29.70 -26.26
C THR A 297 13.68 -29.39 -27.75
N LEU A 298 14.63 -28.52 -28.13
CA LEU A 298 14.99 -28.26 -29.53
C LEU A 298 15.76 -29.46 -30.10
N THR A 299 15.04 -30.37 -30.76
CA THR A 299 15.63 -31.54 -31.44
C THR A 299 15.95 -31.20 -32.90
N THR A 300 17.22 -30.90 -33.19
CA THR A 300 17.69 -30.60 -34.55
C THR A 300 17.90 -31.88 -35.37
N THR A 301 16.86 -32.35 -36.06
CA THR A 301 16.96 -33.50 -36.97
C THR A 301 17.54 -33.06 -38.33
N MET A 302 18.80 -33.41 -38.61
CA MET A 302 19.37 -33.30 -39.96
C MET A 302 18.99 -34.53 -40.80
N THR A 303 18.14 -34.35 -41.82
CA THR A 303 17.87 -35.38 -42.84
C THR A 303 18.78 -35.20 -44.04
N THR A 304 19.60 -36.21 -44.33
CA THR A 304 20.42 -36.30 -45.54
C THR A 304 19.62 -36.89 -46.70
N GLU A 305 19.17 -36.05 -47.63
CA GLU A 305 18.54 -36.52 -48.86
C GLU A 305 19.58 -36.95 -49.92
N LYS A 306 19.28 -38.05 -50.61
CA LYS A 306 20.12 -38.63 -51.66
C LYS A 306 19.41 -38.48 -53.00
N ALA A 307 20.03 -37.76 -53.93
CA ALA A 307 19.39 -37.36 -55.18
C ALA A 307 18.99 -38.53 -56.10
N THR A 308 17.92 -38.32 -56.86
CA THR A 308 17.59 -39.04 -58.12
C THR A 308 16.87 -38.05 -59.04
N GLN A 309 17.18 -38.06 -60.34
CA GLN A 309 16.69 -37.08 -61.31
C GLN A 309 15.60 -37.65 -62.23
N THR A 310 14.58 -36.84 -62.55
CA THR A 310 13.83 -36.92 -63.82
C THR A 310 13.43 -35.51 -64.28
N SER A 311 13.46 -35.25 -65.60
CA SER A 311 13.04 -34.00 -66.26
C SER A 311 11.49 -33.92 -66.41
N THR A 312 10.78 -32.87 -66.87
CA THR A 312 11.00 -31.64 -67.70
C THR A 312 9.76 -30.71 -67.46
N THR A 313 9.53 -29.43 -67.85
CA THR A 313 10.05 -28.47 -68.86
C THR A 313 9.79 -26.99 -68.46
N ILE A 314 10.80 -26.13 -68.67
CA ILE A 314 10.79 -24.67 -69.00
C ILE A 314 9.47 -23.85 -68.89
N LYS A 315 9.48 -22.80 -68.04
CA LYS A 315 9.44 -21.37 -68.48
C LYS A 315 9.88 -20.40 -67.39
N SER A 316 10.58 -19.33 -67.79
CA SER A 316 11.22 -18.33 -66.92
C SER A 316 10.64 -16.93 -67.13
N SER A 317 10.81 -16.08 -66.10
CA SER A 317 10.83 -14.61 -66.24
C SER A 317 11.51 -13.98 -65.03
N ASP A 318 12.84 -13.90 -65.04
CA ASP A 318 13.60 -13.12 -64.07
C ASP A 318 13.36 -11.62 -64.27
N LYS A 319 13.33 -10.86 -63.17
CA LYS A 319 13.77 -9.46 -63.20
C LYS A 319 14.32 -8.98 -61.86
N ALA A 320 15.59 -9.28 -61.60
CA ALA A 320 16.36 -8.51 -60.65
C ALA A 320 16.70 -7.13 -61.25
N THR A 321 16.83 -6.08 -60.42
CA THR A 321 17.50 -4.84 -60.81
C THR A 321 18.13 -4.23 -59.56
N GLN A 322 19.46 -4.06 -59.57
CA GLN A 322 20.22 -3.33 -58.56
C GLN A 322 20.39 -1.88 -59.00
N THR A 323 20.23 -0.94 -58.08
CA THR A 323 20.87 0.40 -58.07
C THR A 323 20.61 1.03 -56.69
N SER A 324 21.46 1.81 -56.00
CA SER A 324 22.92 1.99 -55.89
C SER A 324 23.20 3.47 -55.60
N THR A 325 23.96 3.77 -54.53
CA THR A 325 24.67 5.06 -54.32
C THR A 325 23.74 6.31 -54.10
N THR A 326 24.14 7.43 -53.47
CA THR A 326 25.47 7.93 -53.09
C THR A 326 25.48 8.67 -51.73
N ILE A 327 26.64 8.63 -51.08
CA ILE A 327 27.10 9.37 -49.89
C ILE A 327 26.98 10.90 -50.04
N LYS A 328 26.80 11.61 -48.91
CA LYS A 328 27.55 12.87 -48.69
C LYS A 328 27.88 13.10 -47.21
N SER A 329 29.14 13.43 -46.95
CA SER A 329 29.67 13.87 -45.65
C SER A 329 30.32 15.25 -45.80
N SER A 330 30.60 15.92 -44.69
CA SER A 330 31.54 17.04 -44.62
C SER A 330 32.02 17.29 -43.19
N ASP A 331 33.33 17.16 -42.97
CA ASP A 331 34.08 17.79 -41.89
C ASP A 331 34.10 19.33 -42.09
N LYS A 332 34.78 20.21 -41.32
CA LYS A 332 35.73 20.14 -40.20
C LYS A 332 35.86 21.55 -39.59
N ALA A 333 36.29 21.70 -38.33
CA ALA A 333 37.19 22.79 -37.91
C ALA A 333 37.71 22.58 -36.47
N THR A 334 38.90 23.12 -36.19
CA THR A 334 39.52 23.16 -34.85
C THR A 334 40.36 24.44 -34.76
N GLN A 335 40.39 25.12 -33.61
CA GLN A 335 41.48 26.02 -33.26
C GLN A 335 41.61 26.25 -31.76
N THR A 336 42.82 26.64 -31.35
CA THR A 336 43.29 26.75 -29.95
C THR A 336 44.29 27.91 -29.87
N SER A 337 44.20 28.78 -28.86
CA SER A 337 45.30 29.62 -28.32
C SER A 337 44.82 30.54 -27.16
N THR A 338 45.66 31.26 -26.38
CA THR A 338 46.76 30.86 -25.45
C THR A 338 46.98 32.02 -24.43
N THR A 339 47.26 31.70 -23.15
CA THR A 339 47.94 32.52 -22.07
C THR A 339 47.77 34.04 -21.93
N THR A 340 47.55 34.48 -20.67
CA THR A 340 48.30 35.59 -20.02
C THR A 340 48.54 35.23 -18.53
N GLU A 341 49.62 35.72 -17.91
CA GLU A 341 50.03 35.42 -16.52
C GLU A 341 49.83 36.60 -15.55
N SER A 342 49.66 36.34 -14.24
CA SER A 342 50.66 36.68 -13.19
C SER A 342 50.12 36.54 -11.75
N SER A 343 51.08 36.36 -10.82
CA SER A 343 51.12 36.55 -9.34
C SER A 343 49.90 37.08 -8.56
N ASP A 344 49.69 36.73 -7.27
CA ASP A 344 50.71 36.38 -6.26
C ASP A 344 50.27 35.44 -5.09
N LYS A 345 51.24 35.09 -4.24
CA LYS A 345 51.31 34.34 -2.94
C LYS A 345 50.04 34.29 -2.04
N ASP A 346 49.88 33.33 -1.10
CA ASP A 346 50.92 32.59 -0.34
C ASP A 346 50.49 31.19 0.21
N LYS A 347 51.50 30.35 0.57
CA LYS A 347 51.58 29.16 1.48
C LYS A 347 50.37 28.20 1.68
N GLN A 348 50.51 26.88 1.43
CA GLN A 348 51.14 25.81 2.27
C GLN A 348 50.58 25.73 3.71
N THR A 349 50.28 24.56 4.32
CA THR A 349 50.53 23.11 4.05
C THR A 349 49.41 22.29 4.76
N SER A 350 49.24 20.97 4.71
CA SER A 350 50.17 19.82 4.53
C SER A 350 49.54 18.59 3.83
N THR A 351 50.39 17.61 3.54
CA THR A 351 50.09 16.31 2.89
C THR A 351 49.44 15.28 3.83
N ALA A 352 48.63 14.39 3.28
CA ALA A 352 48.28 13.10 3.89
C ALA A 352 49.42 12.06 3.75
N VAL A 353 49.30 10.89 4.41
CA VAL A 353 49.55 9.51 3.89
C VAL A 353 49.59 8.45 5.02
N THR A 354 49.29 7.19 4.65
CA THR A 354 49.45 5.90 5.38
C THR A 354 48.53 5.49 6.54
N ASN A 355 47.93 4.31 6.36
CA ASN A 355 47.46 3.37 7.37
C ASN A 355 48.66 2.55 7.94
N PRO A 356 48.52 1.82 9.05
CA PRO A 356 48.48 0.36 8.92
C PRO A 356 47.57 -0.37 9.93
N GLU A 357 47.43 -1.69 9.72
CA GLU A 357 46.66 -2.62 10.54
C GLU A 357 47.39 -3.07 11.82
N HIS A 358 46.66 -3.55 12.83
CA HIS A 358 47.03 -4.80 13.51
C HIS A 358 45.85 -5.47 14.22
N SER A 359 45.94 -6.78 14.43
CA SER A 359 45.04 -7.61 15.23
C SER A 359 45.75 -8.20 16.45
N THR A 360 44.98 -8.66 17.45
CA THR A 360 45.43 -9.65 18.45
C THR A 360 44.22 -10.37 19.06
N GLN A 361 44.28 -11.70 19.14
CA GLN A 361 43.51 -12.49 20.10
C GLN A 361 44.30 -12.61 21.41
N LEU A 362 43.63 -12.97 22.50
CA LEU A 362 44.18 -13.83 23.55
C LEU A 362 43.03 -14.46 24.37
N SER A 363 43.31 -15.54 25.10
CA SER A 363 42.31 -16.50 25.59
C SER A 363 42.73 -17.18 26.89
N GLU A 364 41.73 -17.71 27.63
CA GLU A 364 41.87 -18.58 28.83
C GLU A 364 42.40 -17.85 30.10
N THR A 365 42.15 -18.30 31.34
CA THR A 365 41.62 -19.58 31.85
C THR A 365 40.66 -19.40 33.05
N ILE A 366 40.17 -20.51 33.61
CA ILE A 366 39.07 -20.66 34.60
C ILE A 366 39.57 -20.73 36.05
N GLU A 367 38.83 -20.16 37.03
CA GLU A 367 38.55 -20.84 38.32
C GLU A 367 37.32 -20.30 39.09
N ASN A 368 36.82 -21.07 40.08
CA ASN A 368 35.53 -20.85 40.76
C ASN A 368 35.68 -20.40 42.23
N VAL A 369 34.91 -19.40 42.67
CA VAL A 369 34.51 -19.19 44.08
C VAL A 369 33.04 -18.77 44.15
N LYS A 370 32.33 -19.12 45.23
CA LYS A 370 30.90 -18.88 45.45
C LYS A 370 30.61 -17.62 46.27
N ASN A 371 29.45 -17.00 46.01
CA ASN A 371 28.73 -16.06 46.89
C ASN A 371 29.43 -14.70 47.17
N ASP A 372 28.76 -13.60 47.54
CA ASP A 372 27.36 -13.45 47.97
C ASP A 372 26.76 -12.04 47.67
N THR A 373 25.43 -11.95 47.62
CA THR A 373 24.56 -10.73 47.71
C THR A 373 24.62 -9.56 46.69
N GLN A 374 23.42 -8.97 46.50
CA GLN A 374 23.12 -7.61 45.97
C GLN A 374 23.59 -7.23 44.56
N ALA A 375 22.71 -7.47 43.58
CA ALA A 375 22.69 -6.75 42.31
C ALA A 375 21.50 -5.77 42.27
N SER A 376 21.78 -4.46 42.12
CA SER A 376 20.76 -3.45 41.88
C SER A 376 20.36 -3.43 40.39
N ALA A 377 19.21 -4.01 40.05
CA ALA A 377 18.69 -3.99 38.69
C ALA A 377 18.13 -2.60 38.34
N ASN A 378 18.81 -1.87 37.45
CA ASN A 378 18.19 -0.77 36.70
C ASN A 378 17.23 -1.40 35.68
N THR A 379 15.92 -1.31 35.92
CA THR A 379 14.92 -1.56 34.89
C THR A 379 14.78 -0.33 34.00
N GLU A 380 14.98 -0.51 32.70
CA GLU A 380 14.44 0.42 31.72
C GLU A 380 12.91 0.48 31.87
N LYS A 381 12.35 1.68 31.74
CA LYS A 381 10.91 1.91 31.85
C LYS A 381 10.32 2.08 30.45
N ASP A 382 9.68 1.04 29.96
CA ASP A 382 8.72 1.17 28.87
C ASP A 382 7.61 2.14 29.32
N ASN A 383 7.55 3.31 28.68
CA ASN A 383 6.60 4.37 29.03
C ASN A 383 5.19 4.02 28.52
N TYR A 384 4.49 3.15 29.25
CA TYR A 384 3.10 2.80 28.96
C TYR A 384 2.17 3.99 29.23
N SER A 385 1.96 4.83 28.20
CA SER A 385 1.08 5.99 28.24
C SER A 385 -0.38 5.54 28.32
N SER A 386 -0.90 5.45 29.55
CA SER A 386 -2.27 5.01 29.81
C SER A 386 -3.29 6.05 29.31
N ASN A 387 -3.75 5.89 28.08
CA ASN A 387 -4.90 6.62 27.56
C ASN A 387 -6.18 6.15 28.28
N ASN A 388 -6.79 7.05 29.05
CA ASN A 388 -8.15 6.85 29.55
C ASN A 388 -9.13 6.69 28.37
N PRO A 389 -10.18 5.86 28.50
CA PRO A 389 -11.26 5.82 27.52
C PRO A 389 -11.94 7.20 27.45
N ILE A 390 -12.10 7.72 26.24
CA ILE A 390 -12.90 8.92 25.95
C ILE A 390 -14.25 8.42 25.41
N ASP A 391 -15.35 8.78 26.08
CA ASP A 391 -16.68 8.36 25.67
C ASP A 391 -17.06 8.92 24.30
N TYR A 392 -17.42 8.03 23.36
CA TYR A 392 -17.94 8.38 22.03
C TYR A 392 -19.40 8.87 22.11
N TYR A 393 -19.63 10.05 22.68
CA TYR A 393 -20.94 10.69 22.73
C TYR A 393 -21.36 11.32 21.40
N VAL A 394 -21.86 10.49 20.47
CA VAL A 394 -22.60 10.95 19.28
C VAL A 394 -24.01 11.41 19.69
N THR A 395 -24.22 12.73 19.78
CA THR A 395 -25.49 13.33 20.25
C THR A 395 -26.58 13.29 19.17
N SER A 396 -27.20 12.12 18.98
CA SER A 396 -28.33 11.93 18.06
C SER A 396 -29.64 12.55 18.60
N SER A 397 -29.97 13.77 18.13
CA SER A 397 -31.16 14.53 18.52
C SER A 397 -32.47 14.06 17.84
N ALA A 398 -32.77 12.76 17.93
CA ALA A 398 -33.92 12.12 17.28
C ALA A 398 -35.20 12.09 18.15
N THR A 399 -35.96 13.18 18.17
CA THR A 399 -37.24 13.29 18.92
C THR A 399 -38.39 12.46 18.33
N LYS A 400 -38.48 11.19 18.75
CA LYS A 400 -39.65 10.32 18.44
C LYS A 400 -40.92 10.79 19.14
N SER A 401 -41.84 11.43 18.40
CA SER A 401 -43.26 11.47 18.76
C SER A 401 -44.03 10.39 17.98
N LYS A 402 -44.86 9.59 18.67
CA LYS A 402 -45.58 8.46 18.05
C LYS A 402 -46.96 8.25 18.68
N LYS A 403 -48.01 8.84 18.08
CA LYS A 403 -49.46 8.54 18.18
C LYS A 403 -50.22 9.62 17.36
N MET A 404 -51.39 9.41 16.76
CA MET A 404 -52.09 8.20 16.29
C MET A 404 -53.25 8.67 15.39
N PHE A 405 -53.68 7.84 14.42
CA PHE A 405 -54.89 7.96 13.57
C PHE A 405 -55.90 9.09 13.87
N MET A 406 -56.25 9.88 12.84
CA MET A 406 -57.51 9.66 12.11
C MET A 406 -57.60 10.42 10.77
N ILE A 407 -58.65 10.10 10.00
CA ILE A 407 -58.91 10.56 8.63
C ILE A 407 -59.89 11.73 8.65
N SER A 408 -59.62 12.79 7.87
CA SER A 408 -60.70 13.52 7.18
C SER A 408 -60.20 14.27 5.94
N ARG A 409 -61.11 14.51 4.98
CA ARG A 409 -60.93 15.39 3.81
C ARG A 409 -61.71 16.69 4.04
N VAL A 410 -61.18 17.84 3.60
CA VAL A 410 -61.91 19.02 3.09
C VAL A 410 -60.83 19.93 2.45
N VAL A 411 -60.72 19.95 1.12
CA VAL A 411 -61.33 20.89 0.15
C VAL A 411 -60.69 22.30 0.15
N ASN A 412 -60.12 22.62 -1.03
CA ASN A 412 -59.82 23.94 -1.64
C ASN A 412 -59.96 25.23 -0.81
N PHE A 413 -58.99 26.14 -0.99
CA PHE A 413 -59.31 27.39 -1.70
C PHE A 413 -58.15 27.91 -2.58
N ARG A 414 -58.47 28.75 -3.58
CA ARG A 414 -57.52 29.33 -4.56
C ARG A 414 -57.34 30.84 -4.36
N ARG A 415 -56.11 31.31 -4.65
CA ARG A 415 -55.67 32.62 -5.25
C ARG A 415 -54.50 33.21 -4.43
N ARG A 416 -53.32 33.58 -4.95
CA ARG A 416 -52.79 34.01 -6.28
C ARG A 416 -52.77 35.55 -6.48
N TRP A 417 -51.54 36.07 -6.66
CA TRP A 417 -51.08 37.34 -7.25
C TRP A 417 -50.59 38.50 -6.35
N ASN A 418 -49.47 39.06 -6.82
CA ASN A 418 -48.85 40.38 -6.61
C ASN A 418 -48.24 40.67 -5.22
N TYR A 419 -47.10 41.38 -5.14
CA TYR A 419 -46.24 41.93 -6.21
C TYR A 419 -44.99 41.09 -6.47
#